data_AF-A0A9E5FI90-F1
#
_entry.id   AF-A0A9E5FI90-F1
#
_cell.length_a   1.000
_cell.length_b   1.000
_cell.length_c   1.000
_cell.angle_alpha   90.00
_cell.angle_beta   90.00
_cell.angle_gamma   90.00
#
_symmetry.space_group_name_H-M   'P 1'
#
loop_
_entity.id
_entity.type
_entity.pdbx_description
1 polymer ?
#
loop_
_entity_poly.entity_id
_entity_poly.type
_entity_poly.pdbx_seq_one_letter_code
_entity_poly.pdbx_strand_id
1 'polypeptide(L)'
;MHQVLFRIPVPGWSDGIPVQGFGLMLLLAFLSASWLARRIALREHVSETMVQDIGLWLFLGGLAGARALFMWEHTRSLSDFAVRFFRFNEGGIILYGGYAGGTLALVLGWYLKYRKQPVSPWRLADVYAAPLALGVALGRVGCLLNGCCYGQPVPPNYGTIAIHYPMPAAARFDLSARGLQSPAGFTLDSSALPRAVVGAIESGSGAGALQPGDHIVEAAGHPIFGAEDLSRVLIEDLSDPRY
;
A
#
# COMPACT_ATOMS: atom_id res chain seq x y z
N MET A 1 1.20 -7.62 -12.75
CA MET A 1 1.95 -6.81 -11.76
C MET A 1 3.04 -7.67 -11.16
N HIS A 2 4.28 -7.18 -11.09
CA HIS A 2 5.39 -7.91 -10.48
C HIS A 2 5.77 -7.20 -9.18
N GLN A 3 5.49 -7.83 -8.03
CA GLN A 3 5.86 -7.28 -6.70
C GLN A 3 7.37 -7.19 -6.54
N VAL A 4 8.11 -8.18 -7.06
CA VAL A 4 9.57 -8.18 -7.16
C VAL A 4 9.95 -7.82 -8.59
N LEU A 5 10.64 -6.69 -8.78
CA LEU A 5 11.06 -6.23 -10.10
C LEU A 5 12.27 -7.01 -10.61
N PHE A 6 13.29 -7.13 -9.77
CA PHE A 6 14.49 -7.89 -10.04
C PHE A 6 15.16 -8.29 -8.72
N ARG A 7 16.02 -9.31 -8.78
CA ARG A 7 16.82 -9.77 -7.64
C ARG A 7 18.27 -9.37 -7.88
N ILE A 8 18.89 -8.72 -6.89
CA ILE A 8 20.31 -8.39 -6.97
C ILE A 8 21.10 -9.60 -6.47
N PRO A 9 21.97 -10.22 -7.29
CA PRO A 9 22.82 -11.30 -6.84
C PRO A 9 23.90 -10.73 -5.92
N VAL A 10 23.87 -11.10 -4.64
CA VAL A 10 24.88 -10.70 -3.64
C VAL A 10 25.71 -11.94 -3.29
N PRO A 11 27.05 -11.87 -3.33
CA PRO A 11 27.90 -13.00 -2.96
C PRO A 11 27.56 -13.49 -1.54
N GLY A 12 27.16 -14.76 -1.41
CA GLY A 12 26.78 -15.37 -0.12
C GLY A 12 25.28 -15.52 0.14
N TRP A 13 24.40 -15.03 -0.73
CA TRP A 13 22.95 -15.23 -0.64
C TRP A 13 22.44 -15.99 -1.89
N SER A 14 21.96 -17.23 -1.71
CA SER A 14 21.59 -18.12 -2.82
C SER A 14 20.44 -17.62 -3.70
N ASP A 15 19.53 -16.82 -3.12
CA ASP A 15 18.30 -16.36 -3.81
C ASP A 15 18.32 -14.88 -4.22
N GLY A 16 19.41 -14.16 -3.95
CA GLY A 16 19.53 -12.71 -4.16
C GLY A 16 18.57 -11.87 -3.31
N ILE A 17 18.81 -10.57 -3.21
CA ILE A 17 17.92 -9.67 -2.46
C ILE A 17 16.76 -9.22 -3.38
N PRO A 18 15.49 -9.49 -3.04
CA PRO A 18 14.36 -9.08 -3.85
C PRO A 18 14.14 -7.56 -3.76
N VAL A 19 14.27 -6.87 -4.89
CA VAL A 19 13.92 -5.45 -4.98
C VAL A 19 12.44 -5.32 -5.24
N GLN A 20 11.70 -4.87 -4.23
CA GLN A 20 10.26 -4.67 -4.34
C GLN A 20 9.95 -3.40 -5.16
N GLY A 21 8.93 -3.48 -6.02
CA GLY A 21 8.48 -2.33 -6.82
C GLY A 21 8.07 -1.13 -5.97
N PHE A 22 7.47 -1.39 -4.81
CA PHE A 22 7.12 -0.35 -3.84
C PHE A 22 8.36 0.41 -3.32
N GLY A 23 9.40 -0.32 -2.91
CA GLY A 23 10.64 0.28 -2.42
C GLY A 23 11.35 1.11 -3.49
N LEU A 24 11.36 0.65 -4.75
CA LEU A 24 11.90 1.41 -5.86
C LEU A 24 11.12 2.72 -6.08
N MET A 25 9.78 2.66 -6.07
CA MET A 25 8.96 3.88 -6.23
C MET A 25 9.13 4.84 -5.06
N LEU A 26 9.32 4.36 -3.83
CA LEU A 26 9.64 5.22 -2.68
C LEU A 26 11.00 5.91 -2.84
N LEU A 27 12.02 5.21 -3.35
CA LEU A 27 13.32 5.81 -3.65
C LEU A 27 13.16 6.92 -4.72
N LEU A 28 12.46 6.63 -5.81
CA LEU A 28 12.18 7.61 -6.85
C LEU A 28 11.37 8.79 -6.33
N ALA A 29 10.40 8.55 -5.45
CA ALA A 29 9.63 9.58 -4.76
C ALA A 29 10.53 10.51 -3.95
N PHE A 30 11.43 9.95 -3.13
CA PHE A 30 12.37 10.73 -2.33
C PHE A 30 13.32 11.58 -3.19
N LEU A 31 13.91 10.98 -4.24
CA LEU A 31 14.85 11.68 -5.12
C LEU A 31 14.15 12.80 -5.93
N SER A 32 13.00 12.50 -6.52
CA SER A 32 12.24 13.47 -7.32
C SER A 32 11.64 14.59 -6.46
N ALA A 33 11.12 14.28 -5.27
CA ALA A 33 10.64 15.27 -4.32
C ALA A 33 11.79 16.17 -3.82
N SER A 34 12.94 15.59 -3.47
CA SER A 34 14.11 16.38 -3.03
C SER A 34 14.64 17.29 -4.12
N TRP A 35 14.70 16.81 -5.37
CA TRP A 35 15.08 17.60 -6.52
C TRP A 35 14.09 18.74 -6.79
N LEU A 36 12.79 18.46 -6.70
CA LEU A 36 11.73 19.47 -6.90
C LEU A 36 11.73 20.51 -5.77
N ALA A 37 11.92 20.10 -4.52
CA ALA A 37 12.02 21.00 -3.38
C ALA A 37 13.17 21.99 -3.55
N ARG A 38 14.35 21.51 -4.00
CA ARG A 38 15.49 22.36 -4.35
C ARG A 38 15.15 23.35 -5.47
N ARG A 39 14.49 22.89 -6.54
CA ARG A 39 14.07 23.75 -7.66
C ARG A 39 13.12 24.87 -7.21
N ILE A 40 12.17 24.55 -6.34
CA ILE A 40 11.22 25.52 -5.80
C ILE A 40 11.92 26.49 -4.84
N ALA A 41 12.82 26.00 -3.99
CA ALA A 41 13.62 26.84 -3.10
C ALA A 41 14.37 27.96 -3.84
N LEU A 42 14.99 27.62 -4.97
CA LEU A 42 15.71 28.58 -5.82
C LEU A 42 14.77 29.64 -6.43
N ARG A 43 13.54 29.26 -6.79
CA ARG A 43 12.53 30.20 -7.31
C ARG A 43 11.98 31.11 -6.23
N GLU A 44 11.83 30.58 -5.02
CA GLU A 44 11.29 31.29 -3.86
C GLU A 44 12.35 32.07 -3.07
N HIS A 45 13.59 32.13 -3.56
CA HIS A 45 14.72 32.78 -2.88
C HIS A 45 14.93 32.29 -1.43
N VAL A 46 14.63 31.02 -1.15
CA VAL A 46 14.91 30.36 0.12
C VAL A 46 16.26 29.65 0.00
N SER A 47 17.06 29.64 1.07
CA SER A 47 18.38 29.01 0.99
C SER A 47 18.25 27.50 0.77
N GLU A 48 19.03 26.98 -0.19
CA GLU A 48 19.06 25.55 -0.50
C GLU A 48 19.46 24.72 0.72
N THR A 49 20.40 25.24 1.52
CA THR A 49 20.85 24.61 2.77
C THR A 49 19.73 24.47 3.79
N MET A 50 18.92 25.51 3.97
CA MET A 50 17.77 25.46 4.88
C MET A 50 16.75 24.43 4.41
N VAL A 51 16.47 24.37 3.11
CA VAL A 51 15.55 23.38 2.56
C VAL A 51 16.11 21.98 2.79
N GLN A 52 17.33 21.68 2.41
CA GLN A 52 17.93 20.35 2.63
C GLN A 52 17.95 19.94 4.11
N ASP A 53 18.32 20.86 4.99
CA ASP A 53 18.32 20.65 6.43
C ASP A 53 16.91 20.29 6.93
N ILE A 54 15.91 21.11 6.61
CA ILE A 54 14.50 20.84 6.97
C ILE A 54 13.97 19.58 6.29
N GLY A 55 14.45 19.24 5.10
CA GLY A 55 14.10 18.01 4.38
C GLY A 55 14.53 16.76 5.15
N LEU A 56 15.70 16.81 5.80
CA LEU A 56 16.15 15.74 6.70
C LEU A 56 15.27 15.64 7.95
N TRP A 57 14.90 16.78 8.56
CA TRP A 57 13.96 16.81 9.68
C TRP A 57 12.61 16.19 9.29
N LEU A 58 12.07 16.56 8.12
CA LEU A 58 10.83 16.02 7.56
C LEU A 58 10.92 14.51 7.35
N PHE A 59 12.01 14.02 6.77
CA PHE A 59 12.21 12.60 6.53
C PHE A 59 12.26 11.80 7.84
N LEU A 60 13.08 12.24 8.81
CA LEU A 60 13.24 11.55 10.09
C LEU A 60 11.97 11.61 10.93
N GLY A 61 11.37 12.80 11.06
CA GLY A 61 10.14 12.98 11.82
C GLY A 61 8.93 12.31 11.16
N GLY A 62 8.86 12.28 9.84
CA GLY A 62 7.85 11.54 9.10
C GLY A 62 7.98 10.03 9.33
N LEU A 63 9.18 9.47 9.21
CA LEU A 63 9.40 8.06 9.47
C LEU A 63 9.07 7.68 10.92
N ALA A 64 9.51 8.48 11.88
CA ALA A 64 9.23 8.28 13.30
C ALA A 64 7.73 8.40 13.61
N GLY A 65 7.06 9.42 13.09
CA GLY A 65 5.61 9.62 13.30
C GLY A 65 4.77 8.52 12.64
N ALA A 66 5.14 8.08 11.45
CA ALA A 66 4.45 6.99 10.75
C ALA A 66 4.53 5.67 11.52
N ARG A 67 5.69 5.40 12.15
CA ARG A 67 5.89 4.24 13.00
C ARG A 67 5.17 4.37 14.34
N ALA A 68 5.22 5.55 14.96
CA ALA A 68 4.57 5.82 16.23
C ALA A 68 3.05 5.61 16.14
N LEU A 69 2.42 6.09 15.06
CA LEU A 69 0.98 5.89 14.86
C LEU A 69 0.63 4.42 14.62
N PHE A 70 1.45 3.69 13.85
CA PHE A 70 1.26 2.25 13.67
C PHE A 70 1.31 1.49 15.00
N MET A 71 2.30 1.80 15.83
CA MET A 71 2.45 1.19 17.15
C MET A 71 1.31 1.57 18.10
N TRP A 72 0.81 2.80 18.02
CA TRP A 72 -0.36 3.24 18.79
C TRP A 72 -1.62 2.42 18.44
N GLU A 73 -1.82 2.12 17.17
CA GLU A 73 -3.02 1.39 16.72
C GLU A 73 -2.94 -0.13 16.97
N HIS A 74 -1.75 -0.72 16.87
CA HIS A 74 -1.56 -2.18 16.94
C HIS A 74 -1.01 -2.69 18.27
N THR A 75 -0.54 -1.84 19.18
CA THR A 75 0.04 -2.27 20.46
C THR A 75 -0.89 -1.96 21.62
N ARG A 76 -1.26 -2.99 22.40
CA ARG A 76 -2.09 -2.82 23.62
C ARG A 76 -1.29 -2.54 24.90
N SER A 77 0.04 -2.73 24.89
CA SER A 77 0.91 -2.57 26.07
C SER A 77 2.12 -1.65 25.80
N LEU A 78 2.37 -0.70 26.70
CA LEU A 78 3.49 0.26 26.61
C LEU A 78 4.88 -0.38 26.64
N SER A 79 5.05 -1.55 27.27
CA SER A 79 6.34 -2.25 27.32
C SER A 79 6.75 -2.87 25.99
N ASP A 80 5.77 -3.29 25.18
CA ASP A 80 6.00 -3.87 23.85
C ASP A 80 6.23 -2.77 22.78
N PHE A 81 5.76 -1.56 23.06
CA PHE A 81 5.92 -0.38 22.19
C PHE A 81 7.39 -0.06 21.91
N ALA A 82 8.23 0.04 22.94
CA ALA A 82 9.63 0.46 22.78
C ALA A 82 10.49 -0.56 22.02
N VAL A 83 10.26 -1.85 22.25
CA VAL A 83 11.03 -2.93 21.60
C VAL A 83 10.63 -3.06 20.13
N ARG A 84 9.33 -2.96 19.81
CA ARG A 84 8.83 -3.08 18.43
C ARG A 84 9.00 -1.81 17.60
N PHE A 85 9.13 -0.65 18.24
CA PHE A 85 9.34 0.62 17.54
C PHE A 85 10.58 0.58 16.64
N PHE A 86 11.72 0.05 17.13
CA PHE A 86 12.98 -0.02 16.39
C PHE A 86 13.05 -1.14 15.35
N ARG A 87 12.07 -2.05 15.30
CA ARG A 87 12.03 -3.16 14.34
C ARG A 87 11.42 -2.69 13.01
N PHE A 88 12.13 -1.80 12.31
CA PHE A 88 11.71 -1.28 11.00
C PHE A 88 11.58 -2.36 9.92
N ASN A 89 12.24 -3.50 10.11
CA ASN A 89 12.26 -4.61 9.16
C ASN A 89 10.95 -5.42 9.12
N GLU A 90 10.05 -5.24 10.10
CA GLU A 90 8.78 -5.98 10.18
C GLU A 90 7.64 -5.32 9.39
N GLY A 91 7.92 -4.23 8.67
CA GLY A 91 6.89 -3.40 8.04
C GLY A 91 6.05 -2.63 9.08
N GLY A 92 4.97 -1.97 8.66
CA GLY A 92 4.06 -1.22 9.56
C GLY A 92 4.38 0.27 9.65
N ILE A 93 3.97 1.01 8.64
CA ILE A 93 4.16 2.45 8.49
C ILE A 93 2.82 3.04 8.07
N ILE A 94 2.28 3.99 8.85
CA ILE A 94 1.01 4.65 8.52
C ILE A 94 1.30 6.04 7.95
N LEU A 95 0.79 6.29 6.74
CA LEU A 95 0.99 7.56 6.02
C LEU A 95 0.54 8.78 6.84
N TYR A 96 -0.60 8.70 7.52
CA TYR A 96 -1.13 9.78 8.35
C TYR A 96 -0.18 10.16 9.50
N GLY A 97 0.43 9.16 10.14
CA GLY A 97 1.45 9.39 11.16
C GLY A 97 2.69 10.06 10.57
N GLY A 98 3.01 9.75 9.32
CA GLY A 98 4.09 10.40 8.56
C GLY A 98 3.83 11.88 8.33
N TYR A 99 2.62 12.26 7.93
CA TYR A 99 2.28 13.68 7.77
C TYR A 99 2.30 14.43 9.09
N ALA A 100 1.73 13.86 10.15
CA ALA A 100 1.72 14.48 11.47
C ALA A 100 3.14 14.64 12.03
N GLY A 101 3.95 13.58 11.98
CA GLY A 101 5.34 13.60 12.43
C GLY A 101 6.23 14.51 11.60
N GLY A 102 6.07 14.53 10.27
CA GLY A 102 6.80 15.42 9.37
C GLY A 102 6.44 16.89 9.62
N THR A 103 5.16 17.21 9.79
CA THR A 103 4.71 18.58 10.09
C THR A 103 5.29 19.06 11.42
N LEU A 104 5.24 18.22 12.46
CA LEU A 104 5.84 18.53 13.75
C LEU A 104 7.36 18.75 13.63
N ALA A 105 8.04 17.92 12.84
CA ALA A 105 9.47 18.03 12.61
C ALA A 105 9.88 19.27 11.82
N LEU A 106 9.05 19.71 10.86
CA LEU A 106 9.25 20.99 10.16
C LEU A 106 9.17 22.15 11.14
N VAL A 107 8.13 22.19 11.97
CA VAL A 107 7.95 23.26 12.96
C VAL A 107 9.09 23.25 13.98
N LEU A 108 9.47 22.07 14.47
CA LEU A 108 10.54 21.92 15.45
C LEU A 108 11.92 22.27 14.85
N GLY A 109 12.25 21.76 13.68
CA GLY A 109 13.51 22.05 12.99
C GLY A 109 13.63 23.53 12.64
N TRP A 110 12.54 24.15 12.18
CA TRP A 110 12.49 25.59 11.96
C TRP A 110 12.69 26.36 13.28
N TYR A 111 11.97 26.01 14.33
CA TYR A 111 12.06 26.68 15.62
C TYR A 111 13.46 26.59 16.23
N LEU A 112 14.09 25.42 16.17
CA LEU A 112 15.40 25.19 16.77
C LEU A 112 16.55 25.85 15.98
N LYS A 113 16.51 25.81 14.64
CA LYS A 113 17.64 26.19 13.80
C LYS A 113 17.45 27.52 13.05
N TYR A 114 16.22 27.88 12.69
CA TYR A 114 15.93 28.96 11.75
C TYR A 114 14.99 30.04 12.27
N ARG A 115 14.50 29.98 13.52
CA ARG A 115 13.60 31.00 14.10
C ARG A 115 14.12 32.44 14.04
N LYS A 116 15.44 32.61 13.96
CA LYS A 116 16.10 33.93 13.86
C LYS A 116 16.25 34.43 12.42
N GLN A 117 15.93 33.60 11.43
CA GLN A 117 16.00 33.96 10.02
C GLN A 117 14.67 34.55 9.55
N PRO A 118 14.66 35.41 8.50
CA PRO A 118 13.46 36.07 8.01
C PRO A 118 12.52 35.14 7.20
N VAL A 119 12.69 33.82 7.31
CA VAL A 119 11.89 32.83 6.60
C VAL A 119 10.86 32.25 7.55
N SER A 120 9.57 32.38 7.21
CA SER A 120 8.47 31.81 8.01
C SER A 120 8.34 30.31 7.78
N PRO A 121 7.80 29.54 8.76
CA PRO A 121 7.57 28.10 8.58
C PRO A 121 6.50 27.83 7.51
N TRP A 122 5.56 28.76 7.30
CA TRP A 122 4.57 28.69 6.23
C TRP A 122 5.20 28.72 4.85
N ARG A 123 6.20 29.58 4.64
CA ARG A 123 6.94 29.63 3.37
C ARG A 123 7.68 28.33 3.11
N LEU A 124 8.22 27.70 4.16
CA LEU A 124 8.81 26.36 4.03
C LEU A 124 7.75 25.31 3.70
N ALA A 125 6.57 25.37 4.31
CA ALA A 125 5.46 24.48 3.98
C ALA A 125 5.03 24.61 2.50
N ASP A 126 4.97 25.83 1.97
CA ASP A 126 4.66 26.09 0.56
C ASP A 126 5.71 25.48 -0.39
N VAL A 127 7.00 25.60 -0.04
CA VAL A 127 8.10 24.96 -0.80
C VAL A 127 7.94 23.44 -0.82
N TYR A 128 7.47 22.85 0.27
CA TYR A 128 7.31 21.39 0.42
C TYR A 128 5.97 20.83 -0.08
N ALA A 129 4.96 21.67 -0.32
CA ALA A 129 3.63 21.23 -0.72
C ALA A 129 3.63 20.41 -2.03
N ALA A 130 4.25 20.94 -3.09
CA ALA A 130 4.30 20.25 -4.38
C ALA A 130 5.21 18.99 -4.37
N PRO A 131 6.41 19.02 -3.77
CA PRO A 131 7.22 17.81 -3.55
C PRO A 131 6.48 16.71 -2.78
N LEU A 132 5.71 17.08 -1.75
CA LEU A 132 4.92 16.12 -0.98
C LEU A 132 3.85 15.47 -1.85
N ALA A 133 3.09 16.27 -2.62
CA ALA A 133 2.09 15.74 -3.55
C ALA A 133 2.69 14.78 -4.60
N LEU A 134 3.87 15.11 -5.15
CA LEU A 134 4.61 14.23 -6.06
C LEU A 134 4.99 12.91 -5.37
N GLY A 135 5.49 12.98 -4.14
CA GLY A 135 5.83 11.80 -3.35
C GLY A 135 4.63 10.89 -3.12
N VAL A 136 3.45 11.45 -2.86
CA VAL A 136 2.20 10.69 -2.69
C VAL A 136 1.77 10.03 -3.99
N ALA A 137 1.84 10.75 -5.11
CA ALA A 137 1.49 10.21 -6.42
C ALA A 137 2.37 8.99 -6.76
N LEU A 138 3.69 9.12 -6.60
CA LEU A 138 4.62 8.01 -6.81
C LEU A 138 4.43 6.87 -5.79
N GLY A 139 4.11 7.20 -4.54
CA GLY A 139 3.74 6.22 -3.53
C GLY A 139 2.50 5.40 -3.92
N ARG A 140 1.48 6.02 -4.52
CA ARG A 140 0.28 5.33 -5.04
C ARG A 140 0.60 4.43 -6.23
N VAL A 141 1.50 4.85 -7.11
CA VAL A 141 2.04 3.97 -8.16
C VAL A 141 2.78 2.79 -7.54
N GLY A 142 3.55 3.02 -6.47
CA GLY A 142 4.17 1.96 -5.68
C GLY A 142 3.16 0.97 -5.10
N CYS A 143 2.06 1.45 -4.50
CA CYS A 143 0.97 0.61 -3.99
C CYS A 143 0.36 -0.26 -5.10
N LEU A 144 0.14 0.34 -6.28
CA LEU A 144 -0.36 -0.38 -7.44
C LEU A 144 0.59 -1.51 -7.87
N LEU A 145 1.89 -1.24 -7.96
CA LEU A 145 2.90 -2.25 -8.29
C LEU A 145 3.00 -3.35 -7.23
N ASN A 146 2.78 -2.99 -5.97
CA ASN A 146 2.73 -3.94 -4.85
C ASN A 146 1.46 -4.81 -4.86
N GLY A 147 0.46 -4.46 -5.68
CA GLY A 147 -0.82 -5.16 -5.72
C GLY A 147 -1.68 -4.87 -4.48
N CYS A 148 -1.57 -3.67 -3.90
CA CYS A 148 -2.38 -3.24 -2.76
C CYS A 148 -3.11 -1.92 -3.04
N CYS A 149 -4.01 -1.52 -2.12
CA CYS A 149 -4.79 -0.28 -2.18
C CYS A 149 -5.62 -0.14 -3.46
N TYR A 150 -6.54 -1.07 -3.66
CA TYR A 150 -7.45 -1.13 -4.81
C TYR A 150 -8.74 -0.31 -4.55
N GLY A 151 -9.46 0.00 -5.63
CA GLY A 151 -10.72 0.75 -5.61
C GLY A 151 -11.95 -0.15 -5.44
N GLN A 152 -13.12 0.34 -5.85
CA GLN A 152 -14.34 -0.48 -5.87
C GLN A 152 -14.30 -1.51 -7.00
N PRO A 153 -14.92 -2.69 -6.81
CA PRO A 153 -15.12 -3.66 -7.89
C PRO A 153 -15.87 -3.01 -9.05
N VAL A 154 -15.39 -3.26 -10.27
CA VAL A 154 -16.02 -2.77 -11.49
C VAL A 154 -17.06 -3.79 -11.96
N PRO A 155 -18.29 -3.39 -12.28
CA PRO A 155 -19.29 -4.29 -12.84
C PRO A 155 -18.83 -4.91 -14.19
N PRO A 156 -19.27 -6.13 -14.52
CA PRO A 156 -18.78 -6.89 -15.68
C PRO A 156 -18.88 -6.16 -17.04
N ASN A 157 -19.83 -5.23 -17.13
CA ASN A 157 -20.17 -4.42 -18.31
C ASN A 157 -19.24 -3.22 -18.56
N TYR A 158 -18.29 -2.91 -17.67
CA TYR A 158 -17.33 -1.81 -17.82
C TYR A 158 -15.87 -2.29 -18.00
N GLY A 159 -15.69 -3.42 -18.69
CA GLY A 159 -14.46 -4.22 -18.72
C GLY A 159 -13.17 -3.57 -19.22
N THR A 160 -13.18 -2.33 -19.72
CA THR A 160 -11.98 -1.68 -20.29
C THR A 160 -11.16 -0.84 -19.31
N ILE A 161 -11.67 -0.52 -18.10
CA ILE A 161 -10.96 0.36 -17.13
C ILE A 161 -10.57 -0.41 -15.84
N ALA A 162 -10.90 -1.70 -15.74
CA ALA A 162 -10.63 -2.50 -14.55
C ALA A 162 -9.17 -3.01 -14.47
N ILE A 163 -8.55 -2.79 -13.31
CA ILE A 163 -7.22 -3.32 -13.00
C ILE A 163 -7.38 -4.71 -12.40
N HIS A 164 -6.78 -5.72 -13.04
CA HIS A 164 -6.84 -7.11 -12.59
C HIS A 164 -5.61 -7.44 -11.73
N TYR A 165 -5.86 -7.91 -10.50
CA TYR A 165 -4.83 -8.30 -9.55
C TYR A 165 -4.58 -9.82 -9.62
N PRO A 166 -3.31 -10.27 -9.78
CA PRO A 166 -2.98 -11.69 -9.84
C PRO A 166 -3.14 -12.37 -8.47
N MET A 167 -3.26 -13.71 -8.44
CA MET A 167 -3.43 -14.50 -7.20
C MET A 167 -2.53 -14.12 -6.01
N PRO A 168 -1.20 -13.88 -6.16
CA PRO A 168 -0.35 -13.55 -5.02
C PRO A 168 -0.51 -12.11 -4.50
N ALA A 169 -1.34 -11.26 -5.12
CA ALA A 169 -1.51 -9.88 -4.70
C ALA A 169 -2.35 -9.77 -3.42
N ALA A 170 -1.92 -8.89 -2.49
CA ALA A 170 -2.65 -8.62 -1.25
C ALA A 170 -4.11 -8.21 -1.48
N ALA A 171 -4.39 -7.46 -2.55
CA ALA A 171 -5.73 -7.08 -2.95
C ALA A 171 -6.65 -8.29 -3.18
N ARG A 172 -6.12 -9.38 -3.74
CA ARG A 172 -6.92 -10.56 -4.08
C ARG A 172 -7.33 -11.35 -2.84
N PHE A 173 -6.48 -11.42 -1.82
CA PHE A 173 -6.84 -12.02 -0.53
C PHE A 173 -7.99 -11.26 0.14
N ASP A 174 -7.93 -9.93 0.18
CA ASP A 174 -8.99 -9.10 0.78
C ASP A 174 -10.30 -9.15 -0.04
N LEU A 175 -10.22 -9.13 -1.37
CA LEU A 175 -11.38 -9.33 -2.24
C LEU A 175 -12.03 -10.70 -2.04
N SER A 176 -11.22 -11.74 -1.82
CA SER A 176 -11.71 -13.10 -1.55
C SER A 176 -12.35 -13.21 -0.18
N ALA A 177 -11.75 -12.60 0.85
CA ALA A 177 -12.31 -12.56 2.19
C ALA A 177 -13.67 -11.84 2.24
N ARG A 178 -13.90 -10.86 1.36
CA ARG A 178 -15.17 -10.13 1.22
C ARG A 178 -16.19 -10.81 0.29
N GLY A 179 -15.84 -11.97 -0.29
CA GLY A 179 -16.66 -12.67 -1.27
C GLY A 179 -16.94 -11.92 -2.56
N LEU A 180 -16.11 -10.94 -2.90
CA LEU A 180 -16.19 -10.20 -4.17
C LEU A 180 -15.44 -10.93 -5.29
N GLN A 181 -14.51 -11.81 -4.92
CA GLN A 181 -13.76 -12.67 -5.83
C GLN A 181 -13.61 -14.05 -5.18
N SER A 182 -13.54 -15.12 -5.96
CA SER A 182 -13.25 -16.45 -5.43
C SER A 182 -11.75 -16.73 -5.52
N PRO A 183 -11.20 -17.49 -4.57
CA PRO A 183 -9.83 -18.01 -4.68
C PRO A 183 -9.63 -18.87 -5.94
N ALA A 184 -10.67 -19.56 -6.40
CA ALA A 184 -10.67 -20.40 -7.59
C ALA A 184 -10.64 -19.63 -8.93
N GLY A 185 -10.71 -18.29 -8.91
CA GLY A 185 -10.56 -17.44 -10.10
C GLY A 185 -11.86 -17.19 -10.87
N PHE A 186 -12.97 -17.04 -10.16
CA PHE A 186 -14.21 -16.44 -10.66
C PHE A 186 -14.68 -15.32 -9.73
N THR A 187 -15.61 -14.48 -10.18
CA THR A 187 -16.23 -13.40 -9.37
C THR A 187 -17.70 -13.75 -9.12
N LEU A 188 -18.29 -13.18 -8.07
CA LEU A 188 -19.71 -13.31 -7.80
C LEU A 188 -20.47 -12.11 -8.37
N ASP A 189 -21.69 -12.35 -8.87
CA ASP A 189 -22.58 -11.28 -9.31
C ASP A 189 -23.09 -10.50 -8.08
N SER A 190 -22.63 -9.26 -7.95
CA SER A 190 -22.99 -8.37 -6.84
C SER A 190 -24.48 -8.01 -6.82
N SER A 191 -25.18 -8.09 -7.96
CA SER A 191 -26.62 -7.85 -8.05
C SER A 191 -27.47 -9.02 -7.54
N ALA A 192 -26.89 -10.22 -7.50
CA ALA A 192 -27.54 -11.44 -7.05
C ALA A 192 -27.30 -11.73 -5.56
N LEU A 193 -26.53 -10.90 -4.86
CA LEU A 193 -26.28 -11.03 -3.42
C LEU A 193 -27.62 -11.04 -2.64
N PRO A 194 -27.79 -11.95 -1.65
CA PRO A 194 -26.75 -12.77 -1.03
C PRO A 194 -26.44 -14.11 -1.73
N ARG A 195 -27.09 -14.44 -2.86
CA ARG A 195 -26.93 -15.74 -3.55
C ARG A 195 -25.54 -15.84 -4.20
N ALA A 196 -24.96 -17.03 -4.18
CA ALA A 196 -23.66 -17.32 -4.77
C ALA A 196 -23.79 -17.59 -6.28
N VAL A 197 -24.05 -16.53 -7.06
CA VAL A 197 -24.14 -16.61 -8.53
C VAL A 197 -22.81 -16.20 -9.15
N VAL A 198 -22.30 -17.00 -10.10
CA VAL A 198 -21.07 -16.72 -10.85
C VAL A 198 -21.28 -15.50 -11.75
N GLY A 199 -20.44 -14.48 -11.59
CA GLY A 199 -20.45 -13.27 -12.41
C GLY A 199 -19.53 -13.38 -13.63
N ALA A 200 -18.22 -13.42 -13.42
CA ALA A 200 -17.22 -13.53 -14.49
C ALA A 200 -16.09 -14.50 -14.10
N ILE A 201 -15.47 -15.14 -15.09
CA ILE A 201 -14.46 -16.18 -14.90
C ILE A 201 -13.14 -15.71 -15.49
N GLU A 202 -12.05 -15.87 -14.74
CA GLU A 202 -10.70 -15.53 -15.19
C GLU A 202 -10.19 -16.58 -16.18
N SER A 203 -9.68 -16.12 -17.33
CA SER A 203 -9.09 -16.99 -18.34
C SER A 203 -7.87 -17.72 -17.79
N GLY A 204 -7.91 -19.06 -17.78
CA GLY A 204 -6.82 -19.91 -17.29
C GLY A 204 -6.90 -20.26 -15.79
N SER A 205 -7.99 -19.90 -15.11
CA SER A 205 -8.26 -20.37 -13.75
C SER A 205 -8.76 -21.82 -13.72
N GLY A 206 -8.70 -22.45 -12.55
CA GLY A 206 -9.28 -23.79 -12.32
C GLY A 206 -10.81 -23.81 -12.44
N ALA A 207 -11.46 -22.65 -12.49
CA ALA A 207 -12.90 -22.48 -12.62
C ALA A 207 -13.41 -22.49 -14.07
N GLY A 208 -12.62 -22.96 -15.04
CA GLY A 208 -12.98 -22.96 -16.46
C GLY A 208 -14.22 -23.79 -16.84
N ALA A 209 -14.75 -24.61 -15.93
CA ALA A 209 -15.98 -25.37 -16.13
C ALA A 209 -17.27 -24.60 -15.79
N LEU A 210 -17.15 -23.49 -15.04
CA LEU A 210 -18.30 -22.65 -14.68
C LEU A 210 -18.70 -21.72 -15.83
N GLN A 211 -19.91 -21.17 -15.77
CA GLN A 211 -20.40 -20.13 -16.66
C GLN A 211 -20.98 -18.95 -15.86
N PRO A 212 -20.90 -17.71 -16.40
CA PRO A 212 -21.66 -16.58 -15.87
C PRO A 212 -23.15 -16.91 -15.74
N GLY A 213 -23.71 -16.70 -14.55
CA GLY A 213 -25.09 -17.03 -14.20
C GLY A 213 -25.28 -18.33 -13.42
N ASP A 214 -24.25 -19.17 -13.31
CA ASP A 214 -24.34 -20.43 -12.54
C ASP A 214 -24.54 -20.15 -11.05
N HIS A 215 -25.48 -20.87 -10.43
CA HIS A 215 -25.73 -20.78 -9.00
C HIS A 215 -24.99 -21.89 -8.24
N ILE A 216 -24.07 -21.50 -7.38
CA ILE A 216 -23.27 -22.44 -6.60
C ILE A 216 -24.06 -22.87 -5.36
N VAL A 217 -24.47 -24.14 -5.35
CA VAL A 217 -25.24 -24.76 -4.25
C VAL A 217 -24.38 -25.57 -3.30
N GLU A 218 -23.20 -26.02 -3.74
CA GLU A 218 -22.28 -26.86 -2.97
C GLU A 218 -20.83 -26.57 -3.40
N ALA A 219 -19.90 -26.54 -2.44
CA ALA A 219 -18.47 -26.45 -2.69
C ALA A 219 -17.72 -27.33 -1.68
N ALA A 220 -16.71 -28.08 -2.15
CA ALA A 220 -15.89 -28.97 -1.30
C ALA A 220 -16.71 -29.92 -0.38
N GLY A 221 -17.89 -30.37 -0.81
CA GLY A 221 -18.78 -31.23 -0.01
C GLY A 221 -19.65 -30.50 1.02
N HIS A 222 -19.61 -29.16 1.05
CA HIS A 222 -20.39 -28.32 1.95
C HIS A 222 -21.51 -27.57 1.20
N PRO A 223 -22.75 -27.58 1.72
CA PRO A 223 -23.84 -26.80 1.13
C PRO A 223 -23.60 -25.31 1.32
N ILE A 224 -23.88 -24.53 0.28
CA ILE A 224 -23.64 -23.08 0.22
C ILE A 224 -24.98 -22.34 0.26
N PHE A 225 -25.16 -21.49 1.26
CA PHE A 225 -26.38 -20.69 1.44
C PHE A 225 -26.22 -19.23 1.00
N GLY A 226 -24.98 -18.78 0.77
CA GLY A 226 -24.69 -17.45 0.30
C GLY A 226 -23.23 -17.24 -0.11
N ALA A 227 -22.97 -16.04 -0.66
CA ALA A 227 -21.64 -15.64 -1.15
C ALA A 227 -20.54 -15.67 -0.07
N GLU A 228 -20.87 -15.26 1.17
CA GLU A 228 -19.92 -15.29 2.28
C GLU A 228 -19.56 -16.73 2.72
N ASP A 229 -20.54 -17.62 2.75
CA ASP A 229 -20.32 -19.05 3.08
C ASP A 229 -19.43 -19.71 2.02
N LEU A 230 -19.69 -19.45 0.73
CA LEU A 230 -18.85 -19.94 -0.37
C LEU A 230 -17.40 -19.50 -0.21
N SER A 231 -17.20 -18.23 0.13
CA SER A 231 -15.88 -17.65 0.27
C SER A 231 -15.13 -18.28 1.44
N ARG A 232 -15.82 -18.54 2.56
CA ARG A 232 -15.25 -19.23 3.71
C ARG A 232 -14.80 -20.65 3.36
N VAL A 233 -15.67 -21.45 2.75
CA VAL A 233 -15.38 -22.84 2.37
C VAL A 233 -14.20 -22.92 1.40
N LEU A 234 -14.15 -22.04 0.39
CA LEU A 234 -13.04 -22.02 -0.57
C LEU A 234 -11.71 -21.55 0.04
N ILE A 235 -11.75 -20.66 1.03
CA ILE A 235 -10.53 -20.22 1.75
C ILE A 235 -10.04 -21.33 2.68
N GLU A 236 -10.94 -22.00 3.39
CA GLU A 236 -10.59 -23.10 4.30
C GLU A 236 -9.95 -24.27 3.54
N ASP A 237 -10.52 -24.68 2.41
CA ASP A 237 -10.01 -25.80 1.59
C ASP A 237 -8.62 -25.50 0.99
N LEU A 238 -8.34 -24.25 0.62
CA LEU A 238 -7.01 -23.81 0.14
C LEU A 238 -5.99 -23.58 1.27
N SER A 239 -6.43 -23.54 2.52
CA SER A 239 -5.56 -23.42 3.69
C SER A 239 -5.16 -24.78 4.28
N ASP A 240 -5.76 -25.88 3.80
CA ASP A 240 -5.35 -27.24 4.14
C ASP A 240 -3.98 -27.53 3.50
N PRO A 241 -2.94 -27.87 4.28
CA PRO A 241 -1.54 -28.01 3.82
C PRO A 241 -1.29 -29.22 2.88
N ARG A 242 -2.33 -29.74 2.23
CA ARG A 242 -2.26 -30.84 1.25
C ARG A 242 -2.01 -30.36 -0.19
N TYR A 243 -1.92 -29.04 -0.43
CA TYR A 243 -1.51 -28.43 -1.70
C TYR A 243 -0.51 -27.29 -1.52
#